data_AF-A0A0A7GCN4-F1
#
_entry.id   AF-A0A0A7GCN4-F1
#
_cell.length_a   1.000
_cell.length_b   1.000
_cell.length_c   1.000
_cell.angle_alpha   90.00
_cell.angle_beta   90.00
_cell.angle_gamma   90.00
#
_symmetry.space_group_name_H-M   'P 1'
#
loop_
_entity.id
_entity.type
_entity.pdbx_description
1 polymer ?
#
loop_
_entity_poly.entity_id
_entity_poly.type
_entity_poly.pdbx_seq_one_letter_code
_entity_poly.pdbx_strand_id
1 'polypeptide(L)'
;MDILGIIGKVLKYVSFAMVLYLVTAVFYHYYSGLAYLPDDYYRVAESMYSYPRVHDIWNLSVILNSTVIPACYIKDPDASKASAYLEWYLEGHGFKTYIARSDAMNKMWVIVELDDGSRVAVEPMFLCSSNYNPPGIIDSPDGRFRNFSVTWREYVKGDFDGTYSEFLKRYEYYYKPPKIFENPGQAMGIASSIKYPGWKKLRPDEIDWWNSEPFSTMEPFSSWD
;
A
#
# COMPACT_ATOMS: atom_id res chain seq x y z
N MET A 1 -13.30 -4.57 -57.03
CA MET A 1 -12.50 -4.48 -55.80
C MET A 1 -12.22 -5.91 -55.37
N ASP A 2 -10.96 -6.33 -55.29
CA ASP A 2 -10.60 -7.73 -54.99
C ASP A 2 -10.88 -8.06 -53.52
N ILE A 3 -11.78 -9.01 -53.30
CA ILE A 3 -12.19 -9.47 -51.96
C ILE A 3 -10.99 -10.00 -51.18
N LEU A 4 -10.05 -10.68 -51.85
CA LEU A 4 -8.83 -11.19 -51.22
C LEU A 4 -7.93 -10.04 -50.76
N GLY A 5 -7.82 -8.98 -51.56
CA GLY A 5 -7.10 -7.76 -51.20
C GLY A 5 -7.71 -7.01 -50.00
N ILE A 6 -9.04 -7.00 -49.86
CA ILE A 6 -9.73 -6.41 -48.70
C ILE A 6 -9.47 -7.26 -47.45
N ILE A 7 -9.63 -8.58 -47.54
CA ILE A 7 -9.37 -9.52 -46.44
C ILE A 7 -7.92 -9.39 -45.95
N GLY A 8 -6.94 -9.33 -46.87
CA GLY A 8 -5.53 -9.15 -46.53
C GLY A 8 -5.25 -7.84 -45.78
N LYS A 9 -5.89 -6.74 -46.16
CA LYS A 9 -5.77 -5.45 -45.44
C LYS A 9 -6.37 -5.53 -44.05
N VAL A 10 -7.58 -6.09 -43.91
CA VAL A 10 -8.25 -6.24 -42.61
C VAL A 10 -7.41 -7.09 -41.67
N LEU A 11 -6.91 -8.25 -42.13
CA LEU A 11 -6.01 -9.10 -41.36
C LEU A 11 -4.76 -8.35 -40.90
N LYS A 12 -4.14 -7.55 -41.77
CA LYS A 12 -2.97 -6.74 -41.41
C LYS A 12 -3.28 -5.72 -40.30
N TYR A 13 -4.41 -5.03 -40.38
CA TYR A 13 -4.81 -4.06 -39.35
C TYR A 13 -5.16 -4.73 -38.03
N VAL A 14 -5.89 -5.84 -38.06
CA VAL A 14 -6.23 -6.61 -36.85
C VAL A 14 -4.96 -7.15 -36.18
N SER A 15 -4.04 -7.74 -36.94
CA SER A 15 -2.75 -8.19 -36.40
C SER A 15 -1.94 -7.05 -35.80
N PHE A 16 -1.87 -5.89 -36.47
CA PHE A 16 -1.18 -4.72 -35.94
C PHE A 16 -1.82 -4.22 -34.63
N ALA A 17 -3.15 -4.14 -34.59
CA ALA A 17 -3.88 -3.72 -33.39
C ALA A 17 -3.69 -4.69 -32.22
N MET A 18 -3.68 -6.00 -32.47
CA MET A 18 -3.39 -7.02 -31.44
C MET A 18 -1.96 -6.89 -30.91
N VAL A 19 -0.97 -6.70 -31.77
CA VAL A 19 0.41 -6.48 -31.33
C VAL A 19 0.53 -5.23 -30.48
N LEU A 20 -0.08 -4.12 -30.91
CA LEU A 20 -0.08 -2.88 -30.14
C LEU A 20 -0.74 -3.06 -28.77
N TYR A 21 -1.89 -3.72 -28.72
CA TYR A 21 -2.57 -4.05 -27.48
C TYR A 21 -1.70 -4.89 -26.54
N LEU A 22 -1.09 -5.97 -27.03
CA LEU A 22 -0.23 -6.83 -26.24
C LEU A 22 0.97 -6.07 -25.68
N VAL A 23 1.61 -5.23 -26.51
CA VAL A 23 2.73 -4.39 -26.06
C VAL A 23 2.27 -3.44 -24.95
N THR A 24 1.15 -2.73 -25.13
CA THR A 24 0.62 -1.83 -24.11
C THR A 24 0.24 -2.58 -22.83
N ALA A 25 -0.37 -3.76 -22.94
CA ALA A 25 -0.75 -4.58 -21.79
C ALA A 25 0.48 -5.06 -21.01
N VAL A 26 1.53 -5.51 -21.69
CA VAL A 26 2.80 -5.90 -21.06
C VAL A 26 3.44 -4.69 -20.36
N PHE A 27 3.55 -3.55 -21.05
CA PHE A 27 4.07 -2.32 -20.43
C PHE A 27 3.26 -1.91 -19.21
N TYR A 28 1.94 -1.96 -19.28
CA TYR A 28 1.06 -1.67 -18.16
C TYR A 28 1.28 -2.64 -17.00
N HIS A 29 1.40 -3.94 -17.26
CA HIS A 29 1.61 -4.96 -16.23
C HIS A 29 2.92 -4.75 -15.43
N TYR A 30 4.01 -4.39 -16.11
CA TYR A 30 5.27 -4.06 -15.44
C TYR A 30 5.26 -2.67 -14.76
N TYR A 31 4.62 -1.68 -15.38
CA TYR A 31 4.58 -0.31 -14.85
C TYR A 31 3.61 -0.16 -13.67
N SER A 32 2.50 -0.90 -13.67
CA SER A 32 1.55 -0.97 -12.56
C SER A 32 2.12 -1.70 -11.34
N GLY A 33 3.21 -2.46 -11.49
CA GLY A 33 3.81 -3.27 -10.44
C GLY A 33 3.22 -4.67 -10.32
N LEU A 34 2.13 -4.98 -11.02
CA LEU A 34 1.44 -6.27 -10.94
C LEU A 34 2.33 -7.46 -11.32
N ALA A 35 3.29 -7.26 -12.22
CA ALA A 35 4.26 -8.30 -12.60
C ALA A 35 5.18 -8.77 -11.46
N TYR A 36 5.13 -8.12 -10.30
CA TYR A 36 5.96 -8.40 -9.12
C TYR A 36 5.13 -8.85 -7.92
N LEU A 37 3.84 -9.09 -8.11
CA LEU A 37 2.92 -9.57 -7.09
C LEU A 37 2.43 -10.98 -7.48
N PRO A 38 1.95 -11.79 -6.52
CA PRO A 38 1.20 -13.00 -6.82
C PRO A 38 0.04 -12.72 -7.79
N ASP A 39 -0.21 -13.62 -8.74
CA ASP A 39 -1.20 -13.42 -9.82
C ASP A 39 -2.61 -13.08 -9.30
N ASP A 40 -2.94 -13.52 -8.09
CA ASP A 40 -4.23 -13.29 -7.46
C ASP A 40 -4.18 -12.50 -6.16
N TYR A 41 -3.11 -11.74 -5.96
CA TYR A 41 -2.86 -10.91 -4.78
C TYR A 41 -4.13 -10.18 -4.31
N TYR A 42 -4.71 -9.31 -5.15
CA TYR A 42 -5.91 -8.56 -4.77
C TYR A 42 -7.17 -9.41 -4.75
N ARG A 43 -7.34 -10.35 -5.69
CA ARG A 43 -8.52 -11.23 -5.73
C ARG A 43 -8.67 -12.03 -4.43
N VAL A 44 -7.56 -12.50 -3.87
CA VAL A 44 -7.56 -13.19 -2.57
C VAL A 44 -7.93 -12.22 -1.45
N ALA A 45 -7.36 -11.01 -1.43
CA ALA A 45 -7.70 -9.99 -0.43
C ALA A 45 -9.23 -9.74 -0.39
N GLU A 46 -9.82 -9.50 -1.55
CA GLU A 46 -11.25 -9.26 -1.73
C GLU A 46 -12.11 -10.45 -1.31
N SER A 47 -11.61 -11.67 -1.48
CA SER A 47 -12.33 -12.89 -1.08
C SER A 47 -12.30 -13.14 0.44
N MET A 48 -11.29 -12.62 1.13
CA MET A 48 -11.05 -12.85 2.56
C MET A 48 -11.75 -11.83 3.46
N TYR A 49 -11.99 -10.62 2.95
CA TYR A 49 -12.48 -9.50 3.76
C TYR A 49 -13.80 -8.93 3.23
N SER A 50 -14.60 -8.37 4.14
CA SER A 50 -15.89 -7.80 3.80
C SER A 50 -15.76 -6.32 3.47
N TYR A 51 -16.37 -5.87 2.37
CA TYR A 51 -16.44 -4.46 2.03
C TYR A 51 -17.34 -3.69 3.03
N PRO A 52 -16.82 -2.67 3.74
CA PRO A 52 -17.69 -1.67 4.34
C PRO A 52 -18.42 -0.95 3.20
N ARG A 53 -19.66 -0.52 3.46
CA ARG A 53 -20.45 0.22 2.47
C ARG A 53 -19.95 1.65 2.23
N VAL A 54 -19.17 2.18 3.17
CA VAL A 54 -18.67 3.56 3.19
C VAL A 54 -17.22 3.51 3.65
N HIS A 55 -16.31 4.09 2.88
CA HIS A 55 -14.88 4.14 3.16
C HIS A 55 -14.53 5.46 3.85
N ASP A 56 -15.03 5.64 5.08
CA ASP A 56 -14.79 6.80 5.93
C ASP A 56 -13.78 6.53 7.07
N ILE A 57 -13.43 7.59 7.80
CA ILE A 57 -12.47 7.50 8.92
C ILE A 57 -12.97 6.60 10.06
N TRP A 58 -14.28 6.54 10.27
CA TRP A 58 -14.86 5.73 11.34
C TRP A 58 -14.68 4.25 11.02
N ASN A 59 -15.10 3.81 9.84
CA ASN A 59 -14.96 2.41 9.40
C ASN A 59 -13.49 2.01 9.29
N LEU A 60 -12.63 2.89 8.77
CA LEU A 60 -11.18 2.66 8.77
C LEU A 60 -10.67 2.43 10.21
N SER A 61 -11.05 3.28 11.16
CA SER A 61 -10.62 3.14 12.55
C SER A 61 -11.13 1.86 13.21
N VAL A 62 -12.36 1.43 12.91
CA VAL A 62 -12.93 0.18 13.45
C VAL A 62 -12.15 -1.02 12.94
N ILE A 63 -11.88 -1.07 11.64
CA ILE A 63 -11.09 -2.13 11.01
C ILE A 63 -9.70 -2.17 11.64
N LEU A 64 -8.99 -1.04 11.69
CA LEU A 64 -7.63 -0.94 12.24
C LEU A 64 -7.56 -1.28 13.74
N ASN A 65 -8.61 -1.00 14.52
CA ASN A 65 -8.70 -1.40 15.93
C ASN A 65 -8.86 -2.90 16.15
N SER A 66 -9.22 -3.66 15.12
CA SER A 66 -9.32 -5.12 15.15
C SER A 66 -8.17 -5.83 14.43
N THR A 67 -7.38 -5.11 13.65
CA THR A 67 -6.23 -5.65 12.92
C THR A 67 -5.07 -5.92 13.88
N VAL A 68 -4.50 -7.11 13.84
CA VAL A 68 -3.23 -7.45 14.50
C VAL A 68 -2.30 -8.06 13.47
N ILE A 69 -1.17 -7.41 13.23
CA ILE A 69 -0.09 -7.93 12.38
C ILE A 69 0.80 -8.82 13.26
N PRO A 70 1.20 -10.03 12.81
CA PRO A 70 2.21 -10.84 13.48
C PRO A 70 3.47 -10.05 13.82
N ALA A 71 4.24 -10.52 14.80
CA ALA A 71 5.30 -9.73 15.42
C ALA A 71 6.25 -9.10 14.40
N CYS A 72 6.28 -7.76 14.39
CA CYS A 72 7.23 -6.96 13.62
C CYS A 72 8.35 -6.51 14.55
N TYR A 73 9.59 -6.68 14.15
CA TYR A 73 10.73 -6.07 14.81
C TYR A 73 11.00 -4.69 14.18
N ILE A 74 11.56 -3.76 14.93
CA ILE A 74 11.83 -2.40 14.43
C ILE A 74 12.96 -2.38 13.36
N LYS A 75 13.55 -3.55 13.03
CA LYS A 75 14.60 -3.66 12.02
C LYS A 75 13.99 -3.87 10.62
N ASP A 76 14.65 -3.25 9.66
CA ASP A 76 14.16 -2.87 8.33
C ASP A 76 14.12 -3.99 7.26
N PRO A 77 13.39 -5.07 7.53
CA PRO A 77 12.39 -5.43 6.52
C PRO A 77 10.97 -5.43 7.09
N ASP A 78 10.80 -5.36 8.40
CA ASP A 78 9.50 -5.63 9.01
C ASP A 78 8.52 -4.46 8.86
N ALA A 79 8.99 -3.21 8.84
CA ALA A 79 8.13 -2.05 8.58
C ALA A 79 7.60 -2.03 7.14
N SER A 80 8.44 -2.43 6.18
CA SER A 80 8.10 -2.55 4.77
C SER A 80 7.10 -3.69 4.55
N LYS A 81 7.34 -4.86 5.14
CA LYS A 81 6.42 -6.01 5.11
C LYS A 81 5.10 -5.71 5.81
N ALA A 82 5.12 -5.08 6.99
CA ALA A 82 3.91 -4.67 7.70
C ALA A 82 3.11 -3.64 6.89
N SER A 83 3.79 -2.72 6.20
CA SER A 83 3.14 -1.77 5.28
C SER A 83 2.48 -2.48 4.09
N ALA A 84 3.19 -3.43 3.47
CA ALA A 84 2.68 -4.18 2.33
C ALA A 84 1.52 -5.10 2.71
N TYR A 85 1.59 -5.76 3.88
CA TYR A 85 0.47 -6.53 4.42
C TYR A 85 -0.74 -5.63 4.70
N LEU A 86 -0.52 -4.47 5.35
CA LEU A 86 -1.61 -3.56 5.69
C LEU A 86 -2.27 -2.95 4.45
N GLU A 87 -1.49 -2.63 3.42
CA GLU A 87 -1.98 -2.22 2.08
C GLU A 87 -2.93 -3.27 1.53
N TRP A 88 -2.45 -4.51 1.37
CA TRP A 88 -3.24 -5.63 0.87
C TRP A 88 -4.50 -5.90 1.68
N TYR A 89 -4.37 -5.89 3.00
CA TYR A 89 -5.47 -6.10 3.93
C TYR A 89 -6.57 -5.04 3.74
N LEU A 90 -6.20 -3.75 3.65
CA LEU A 90 -7.15 -2.66 3.49
C LEU A 90 -7.76 -2.59 2.09
N GLU A 91 -7.00 -2.92 1.03
CA GLU A 91 -7.54 -3.11 -0.33
C GLU A 91 -8.56 -4.25 -0.38
N GLY A 92 -8.36 -5.32 0.40
CA GLY A 92 -9.36 -6.38 0.58
C GLY A 92 -10.65 -5.90 1.25
N HIS A 93 -10.58 -4.89 2.11
CA HIS A 93 -11.76 -4.16 2.61
C HIS A 93 -12.24 -3.09 1.62
N GLY A 94 -11.70 -3.04 0.41
CA GLY A 94 -12.07 -2.09 -0.65
C GLY A 94 -11.62 -0.65 -0.43
N PHE A 95 -10.77 -0.39 0.56
CA PHE A 95 -10.13 0.91 0.66
C PHE A 95 -9.09 1.06 -0.44
N LYS A 96 -9.03 2.24 -1.05
CA LYS A 96 -7.93 2.59 -1.92
C LYS A 96 -6.74 3.03 -1.09
N THR A 97 -5.60 2.41 -1.32
CA THR A 97 -4.40 2.61 -0.51
C THR A 97 -3.17 2.91 -1.36
N TYR A 98 -2.14 3.36 -0.67
CA TYR A 98 -0.84 3.66 -1.23
C TYR A 98 0.24 3.34 -0.22
N ILE A 99 1.39 2.91 -0.71
CA ILE A 99 2.58 2.70 0.10
C ILE A 99 3.46 3.93 0.02
N ALA A 100 3.66 4.57 1.16
CA ALA A 100 4.55 5.71 1.31
C ALA A 100 5.91 5.27 1.87
N ARG A 101 6.99 5.93 1.43
CA ARG A 101 8.36 5.58 1.83
C ARG A 101 9.26 6.79 2.01
N SER A 102 10.12 6.73 3.02
CA SER A 102 11.22 7.67 3.26
C SER A 102 12.49 6.92 3.63
N ASP A 103 13.47 6.90 2.72
CA ASP A 103 14.78 6.25 2.99
C ASP A 103 15.57 7.02 4.06
N ALA A 104 15.44 8.36 4.10
CA ALA A 104 16.12 9.20 5.09
C ALA A 104 15.65 8.89 6.53
N MET A 105 14.40 8.47 6.67
CA MET A 105 13.83 8.07 7.95
C MET A 105 13.84 6.57 8.17
N ASN A 106 14.23 5.81 7.15
CA ASN A 106 14.13 4.37 7.12
C ASN A 106 12.73 3.85 7.47
N LYS A 107 11.71 4.45 6.84
CA LYS A 107 10.29 4.20 7.14
C LYS A 107 9.45 3.95 5.91
N MET A 108 8.47 3.08 6.09
CA MET A 108 7.35 2.85 5.19
C MET A 108 6.05 2.86 5.97
N TRP A 109 4.98 3.34 5.34
CA TRP A 109 3.66 3.42 5.94
C TRP A 109 2.58 3.39 4.86
N VAL A 110 1.33 3.28 5.27
CA VAL A 110 0.18 3.23 4.36
C VAL A 110 -0.53 4.58 4.35
N ILE A 111 -0.92 5.06 3.18
CA ILE A 111 -1.86 6.17 3.00
C ILE A 111 -3.15 5.59 2.47
N VAL A 112 -4.27 5.88 3.12
CA VAL A 112 -5.61 5.44 2.74
C VAL A 112 -6.39 6.63 2.19
N GLU A 113 -6.97 6.50 1.00
CA GLU A 113 -7.87 7.49 0.41
C GLU A 113 -9.31 7.16 0.79
N LEU A 114 -10.00 8.10 1.44
CA LEU A 114 -11.40 7.97 1.85
C LEU A 114 -12.33 8.43 0.72
N ASP A 115 -13.63 8.09 0.84
CA ASP A 115 -14.66 8.47 -0.15
C ASP A 115 -14.78 10.00 -0.35
N ASP A 116 -14.46 10.78 0.68
CA ASP A 116 -14.46 12.25 0.61
C ASP A 116 -13.21 12.84 -0.06
N GLY A 117 -12.31 11.98 -0.55
CA GLY A 117 -11.03 12.33 -1.17
C GLY A 117 -9.93 12.72 -0.18
N SER A 118 -10.22 12.70 1.13
CA SER A 118 -9.19 12.92 2.14
C SER A 118 -8.27 11.70 2.23
N ARG A 119 -7.02 11.95 2.65
CA ARG A 119 -6.00 10.92 2.78
C ARG A 119 -5.62 10.78 4.25
N VAL A 120 -5.55 9.56 4.74
CA VAL A 120 -5.21 9.23 6.13
C VAL A 120 -3.90 8.46 6.13
N ALA A 121 -2.91 8.92 6.89
CA ALA A 121 -1.69 8.15 7.07
C ALA A 121 -1.85 7.17 8.24
N VAL A 122 -1.40 5.93 8.03
CA VAL A 122 -1.45 4.84 9.01
C VAL A 122 -0.05 4.26 9.17
N GLU A 123 0.47 4.29 10.39
CA GLU A 123 1.75 3.68 10.77
C GLU A 123 1.50 2.21 11.15
N PRO A 124 1.85 1.25 10.26
CA PRO A 124 1.55 -0.17 10.47
C PRO A 124 2.28 -0.76 11.68
N MET A 125 3.40 -0.17 12.10
CA MET A 125 4.15 -0.65 13.27
C MET A 125 3.37 -0.54 14.58
N PHE A 126 2.29 0.25 14.64
CA PHE A 126 1.37 0.27 15.77
C PHE A 126 0.33 -0.86 15.76
N LEU A 127 0.25 -1.64 14.68
CA LEU A 127 -0.66 -2.78 14.56
C LEU A 127 0.06 -4.11 14.77
N CYS A 128 1.38 -4.09 14.87
CA CYS A 128 2.20 -5.25 15.17
C CYS A 128 1.98 -5.72 16.61
N SER A 129 1.82 -7.03 16.81
CA SER A 129 1.59 -7.63 18.14
C SER A 129 2.65 -7.27 19.19
N SER A 130 3.89 -7.01 18.78
CA SER A 130 5.01 -6.55 19.62
C SER A 130 4.88 -5.10 20.10
N ASN A 131 4.08 -4.27 19.44
CA ASN A 131 3.93 -2.84 19.69
C ASN A 131 2.48 -2.38 19.43
N TYR A 132 1.52 -3.17 19.95
CA TYR A 132 0.11 -3.00 19.60
C TYR A 132 -0.50 -1.75 20.26
N ASN A 133 -0.74 -0.73 19.45
CA ASN A 133 -1.32 0.57 19.82
C ASN A 133 -2.28 1.06 18.72
N PRO A 134 -3.31 0.27 18.37
CA PRO A 134 -4.21 0.57 17.26
C PRO A 134 -5.01 1.85 17.52
N PRO A 135 -5.44 2.61 16.51
CA PRO A 135 -5.55 2.19 15.11
C PRO A 135 -4.31 2.52 14.25
N GLY A 136 -3.23 3.05 14.83
CA GLY A 136 -2.04 3.47 14.06
C GLY A 136 -2.26 4.69 13.15
N ILE A 137 -3.44 5.31 13.18
CA ILE A 137 -3.75 6.53 12.42
C ILE A 137 -2.90 7.70 12.94
N ILE A 138 -2.22 8.38 12.04
CA ILE A 138 -1.47 9.61 12.31
C ILE A 138 -2.39 10.80 12.07
N ASP A 139 -2.55 11.71 13.05
CA ASP A 139 -3.38 12.90 12.83
C ASP A 139 -2.84 13.74 11.67
N SER A 140 -3.75 14.30 10.88
CA SER A 140 -3.39 15.19 9.77
C SER A 140 -2.90 16.53 10.32
N PRO A 141 -2.05 17.28 9.59
CA PRO A 141 -1.55 18.57 10.05
C PRO A 141 -2.63 19.60 10.41
N ASP A 142 -3.83 19.48 9.81
CA ASP A 142 -5.01 20.30 10.12
C ASP A 142 -5.85 19.78 11.31
N GLY A 143 -5.49 18.64 11.89
CA GLY A 143 -6.13 18.02 13.05
C GLY A 143 -7.43 17.28 12.75
N ARG A 144 -7.74 17.02 11.48
CA ARG A 144 -9.02 16.44 11.02
C ARG A 144 -9.27 15.04 11.59
N PHE A 145 -8.21 14.27 11.86
CA PHE A 145 -8.32 12.88 12.29
C PHE A 145 -7.98 12.67 13.77
N ARG A 146 -7.87 13.76 14.54
CA ARG A 146 -7.42 13.76 15.94
C ARG A 146 -8.10 12.73 16.83
N ASN A 147 -9.41 12.62 16.74
CA ASN A 147 -10.20 11.72 17.59
C ASN A 147 -9.94 10.24 17.30
N PHE A 148 -9.34 9.94 16.15
CA PHE A 148 -9.02 8.58 15.70
C PHE A 148 -7.52 8.30 15.78
N SER A 149 -6.68 9.29 16.10
CA SER A 149 -5.23 9.17 15.92
C SER A 149 -4.51 8.60 17.15
N VAL A 150 -3.45 7.84 16.88
CA VAL A 150 -2.49 7.42 17.90
C VAL A 150 -1.68 8.61 18.40
N THR A 151 -1.36 9.57 17.52
CA THR A 151 -0.55 10.74 17.87
C THR A 151 -1.24 11.64 18.89
N TRP A 152 -2.57 11.78 18.84
CA TRP A 152 -3.31 12.50 19.87
C TRP A 152 -3.25 11.79 21.22
N ARG A 153 -3.41 10.45 21.23
CA ARG A 153 -3.31 9.67 22.47
C ARG A 153 -1.89 9.71 23.05
N GLU A 154 -0.86 9.68 22.22
CA GLU A 154 0.53 9.85 22.64
C GLU A 154 0.76 11.23 23.26
N TYR A 155 0.25 12.29 22.63
CA TYR A 155 0.34 13.64 23.16
C TYR A 155 -0.35 13.77 24.53
N VAL A 156 -1.58 13.27 24.67
CA VAL A 156 -2.36 13.36 25.92
C VAL A 156 -1.74 12.54 27.06
N LYS A 157 -1.09 11.41 26.74
CA LYS A 157 -0.45 10.53 27.73
C LYS A 157 0.98 10.91 28.06
N GLY A 158 1.67 11.60 27.15
CA GLY A 158 3.09 11.89 27.25
C GLY A 158 3.38 13.19 27.99
N ASP A 159 4.64 13.32 28.44
CA ASP A 159 5.15 14.53 29.10
C ASP A 159 5.69 15.56 28.08
N PHE A 160 5.01 15.75 26.94
CA PHE A 160 5.46 16.73 25.96
C PHE A 160 5.13 18.16 26.43
N ASP A 161 6.17 18.93 26.74
CA ASP A 161 6.09 20.30 27.29
C ASP A 161 5.76 21.39 26.24
N GLY A 162 4.81 21.10 25.33
CA GLY A 162 4.46 22.02 24.25
C GLY A 162 3.03 21.85 23.74
N THR A 163 2.68 22.64 22.74
CA THR A 163 1.37 22.58 22.10
C THR A 163 1.23 21.32 21.24
N TYR A 164 0.00 20.83 21.05
CA TYR A 164 -0.22 19.70 20.15
C TYR A 164 0.25 19.97 18.71
N SER A 165 0.14 21.21 18.25
CA SER A 165 0.65 21.60 16.92
C SER A 165 2.16 21.38 16.80
N GLU A 166 2.93 21.72 17.83
CA GLU A 166 4.38 21.49 17.86
C GLU A 166 4.73 20.00 17.95
N PHE A 167 3.96 19.23 18.71
CA PHE A 167 4.07 17.77 18.75
C PHE A 167 3.84 17.18 17.35
N LEU A 168 2.79 17.64 16.65
CA LEU A 168 2.37 17.09 15.38
C LEU A 168 3.32 17.39 14.22
N LYS A 169 4.13 18.46 14.30
CA LYS A 169 5.21 18.74 13.34
C LYS A 169 6.17 17.56 13.15
N ARG A 170 6.34 16.73 14.19
CA ARG A 170 7.16 15.51 14.14
C ARG A 170 6.60 14.47 13.18
N TYR A 171 5.31 14.53 12.85
CA TYR A 171 4.60 13.56 12.02
C TYR A 171 4.18 14.14 10.66
N GLU A 172 4.52 15.40 10.34
CA GLU A 172 4.16 16.01 9.05
C GLU A 172 4.67 15.21 7.84
N TYR A 173 5.78 14.50 7.98
CA TYR A 173 6.37 13.70 6.91
C TYR A 173 5.44 12.57 6.43
N TYR A 174 4.54 12.07 7.29
CA TYR A 174 3.56 11.04 6.92
C TYR A 174 2.60 11.52 5.81
N TYR A 175 2.35 12.83 5.76
CA TYR A 175 1.47 13.47 4.78
C TYR A 175 2.23 14.14 3.63
N LYS A 176 3.56 14.14 3.68
CA LYS A 176 4.45 14.65 2.62
C LYS A 176 5.54 13.62 2.30
N PRO A 177 5.17 12.38 1.92
CA PRO A 177 6.15 11.35 1.65
C PRO A 177 7.04 11.72 0.45
N PRO A 178 8.35 11.47 0.52
CA PRO A 178 9.23 11.57 -0.64
C PRO A 178 8.80 10.63 -1.79
N LYS A 179 8.23 9.47 -1.46
CA LYS A 179 7.82 8.44 -2.42
C LYS A 179 6.45 7.88 -2.06
N ILE A 180 5.64 7.66 -3.09
CA ILE A 180 4.32 7.03 -2.98
C ILE A 180 4.15 6.03 -4.13
N PHE A 181 3.77 4.81 -3.79
CA PHE A 181 3.55 3.69 -4.69
C PHE A 181 2.09 3.25 -4.56
N GLU A 182 1.49 2.79 -5.64
CA GLU A 182 0.11 2.25 -5.59
C GLU A 182 0.06 0.88 -4.92
N ASN A 183 1.17 0.14 -4.95
CA ASN A 183 1.26 -1.21 -4.38
C ASN A 183 2.73 -1.61 -4.14
N PRO A 184 3.00 -2.73 -3.43
CA PRO A 184 4.36 -3.22 -3.20
C PRO A 184 5.13 -3.50 -4.50
N GLY A 185 4.43 -3.97 -5.51
CA GLY A 185 4.98 -4.29 -6.82
C GLY A 185 5.62 -3.09 -7.51
N GLN A 186 5.03 -1.88 -7.38
CA GLN A 186 5.64 -0.67 -7.91
C GLN A 186 6.94 -0.29 -7.19
N ALA A 187 7.05 -0.58 -5.89
CA ALA A 187 8.25 -0.31 -5.09
C ALA A 187 9.43 -1.25 -5.42
N MET A 188 9.12 -2.47 -5.89
CA MET A 188 10.09 -3.46 -6.38
C MET A 188 10.43 -3.27 -7.86
N GLY A 189 9.46 -2.81 -8.64
CA GLY A 189 9.47 -2.91 -10.09
C GLY A 189 10.24 -1.82 -10.84
N ILE A 190 10.08 -1.84 -12.17
CA ILE A 190 10.60 -0.79 -13.05
C ILE A 190 9.96 0.58 -12.77
N ALA A 191 8.71 0.59 -12.30
CA ALA A 191 7.97 1.78 -11.92
C ALA A 191 8.74 2.65 -10.92
N SER A 192 9.34 2.04 -9.89
CA SER A 192 10.18 2.77 -8.93
C SER A 192 11.33 3.50 -9.60
N SER A 193 12.02 2.91 -10.58
CA SER A 193 13.14 3.58 -11.26
C SER A 193 12.71 4.71 -12.17
N ILE A 194 11.53 4.59 -12.79
CA ILE A 194 11.00 5.62 -13.70
C ILE A 194 10.48 6.80 -12.88
N LYS A 195 9.68 6.53 -11.85
CA LYS A 195 9.05 7.56 -11.00
C LYS A 195 10.07 8.22 -10.06
N TYR A 196 11.07 7.48 -9.61
CA TYR A 196 12.11 7.94 -8.69
C TYR A 196 13.53 7.57 -9.20
N PRO A 197 14.04 8.25 -10.24
CA PRO A 197 15.36 7.97 -10.79
C PRO A 197 16.49 8.14 -9.76
N GLY A 198 17.44 7.21 -9.74
CA GLY A 198 18.59 7.23 -8.82
C GLY A 198 18.31 6.66 -7.43
N TRP A 199 17.07 6.24 -7.13
CA TRP A 199 16.72 5.68 -5.83
C TRP A 199 16.82 4.15 -5.79
N LYS A 200 17.20 3.60 -4.63
CA LYS A 200 17.27 2.15 -4.40
C LYS A 200 15.85 1.55 -4.41
N LYS A 201 15.60 0.63 -5.36
CA LYS A 201 14.40 -0.23 -5.36
C LYS A 201 14.38 -1.13 -4.13
N LEU A 202 13.19 -1.50 -3.68
CA LEU A 202 13.10 -2.58 -2.69
C LEU A 202 13.37 -3.91 -3.38
N ARG A 203 14.13 -4.77 -2.73
CA ARG A 203 14.22 -6.17 -3.10
C ARG A 203 12.96 -6.89 -2.62
N PRO A 204 12.59 -8.03 -3.25
CA PRO A 204 11.48 -8.85 -2.80
C PRO A 204 11.55 -9.13 -1.29
N ASP A 205 12.68 -9.63 -0.79
CA ASP A 205 12.91 -9.98 0.62
C ASP A 205 12.71 -8.83 1.63
N GLU A 206 12.70 -7.59 1.14
CA GLU A 206 12.48 -6.39 1.95
C GLU A 206 11.00 -6.04 2.10
N ILE A 207 10.07 -6.57 1.29
CA ILE A 207 8.66 -6.13 1.26
C ILE A 207 7.63 -7.26 1.05
N ASP A 208 8.06 -8.45 0.59
CA ASP A 208 7.23 -9.63 0.34
C ASP A 208 6.72 -10.30 1.62
N TRP A 209 5.71 -9.67 2.25
CA TRP A 209 5.12 -10.21 3.47
C TRP A 209 4.57 -11.63 3.28
N TRP A 210 4.12 -11.99 2.08
CA TRP A 210 3.57 -13.30 1.78
C TRP A 210 4.62 -14.42 1.75
N ASN A 211 5.86 -14.10 1.43
CA ASN A 211 7.00 -15.02 1.50
C ASN A 211 7.71 -14.96 2.87
N SER A 212 7.05 -14.37 3.87
CA SER A 212 7.60 -14.18 5.21
C SER A 212 6.76 -14.89 6.27
N GLU A 213 7.44 -15.50 7.25
CA GLU A 213 6.76 -16.10 8.39
C GLU A 213 5.99 -15.04 9.20
N PRO A 214 4.80 -15.36 9.74
CA PRO A 214 4.15 -16.66 9.65
C PRO A 214 3.25 -16.84 8.41
N PHE A 215 3.15 -15.84 7.54
CA PHE A 215 2.20 -15.82 6.42
C PHE A 215 2.52 -16.86 5.35
N SER A 216 3.82 -17.09 5.08
CA SER A 216 4.30 -18.08 4.10
C SER A 216 3.84 -19.53 4.39
N THR A 217 3.30 -19.81 5.57
CA THR A 217 2.78 -21.14 5.94
C THR A 217 1.25 -21.20 6.01
N MET A 218 0.56 -20.09 5.76
CA MET A 218 -0.89 -19.99 5.88
C MET A 218 -1.54 -20.06 4.50
N GLU A 219 -2.60 -20.86 4.37
CA GLU A 219 -3.45 -20.82 3.17
C GLU A 219 -4.19 -19.48 3.07
N PRO A 220 -4.30 -18.88 1.87
CA PRO A 220 -3.82 -19.38 0.57
C PRO A 220 -2.38 -18.96 0.20
N PHE A 221 -1.70 -18.21 1.07
CA PHE A 221 -0.39 -17.59 0.79
C PHE A 221 0.76 -18.60 0.70
N SER A 222 0.62 -19.77 1.32
CA SER A 222 1.54 -20.90 1.22
C SER A 222 1.79 -21.39 -0.21
N SER A 223 0.92 -21.00 -1.15
CA SER A 223 1.03 -21.34 -2.58
C SER A 223 1.56 -20.19 -3.45
N TRP A 224 1.82 -19.03 -2.87
CA TRP A 224 2.39 -17.88 -3.58
C TRP A 224 3.92 -18.04 -3.66
N ASP A 225 4.45 -18.01 -4.89
CA ASP A 225 5.90 -18.06 -5.19
C ASP A 225 6.47 -16.64 -5.39
#